data_AF-A0A7C3QLK9-F1
#
_entry.id   AF-A0A7C3QLK9-F1
#
_cell.length_a   1.000
_cell.length_b   1.000
_cell.length_c   1.000
_cell.angle_alpha   90.00
_cell.angle_beta   90.00
_cell.angle_gamma   90.00
#
_symmetry.space_group_name_H-M   'P 1'
#
loop_
_entity.id
_entity.type
_entity.pdbx_description
1 polymer ?
#
loop_
_entity_poly.entity_id
_entity_poly.type
_entity_poly.pdbx_seq_one_letter_code
_entity_poly.pdbx_strand_id
1 'polypeptide(L)'
;MFEEPRSQSNTLGLVGFILAFCLSPIGLILSLIAMFKAPRGFAIAGVVVGLVGTALWVVVGGGIFFFAGVALKAKQVSDQLTMVQSALESAKTPDGAYPSDLSGVAAGADPWGNPLVYERTPDTKGYLLTSTGPDGKIDTADDIPTTEGLPADVNMALAIMGISGDFAGSMGGDKAGQAVQAGSRMLLLTLRLGAINENGADYPEKLDGLPGLSPKLLNDPWGTPLVYTRAADGKTFSLRSNGPDKQPGTADDIDSRQITGEFERARARARQTSGVGGGGGN
;
A
#
# COMPACT_ATOMS: atom_id res chain seq x y z
N MET A 1 -46.07 61.17 -29.84
CA MET A 1 -46.08 59.75 -29.42
C MET A 1 -44.64 59.29 -29.51
N PHE A 2 -43.92 59.21 -28.39
CA PHE A 2 -42.53 58.77 -28.37
C PHE A 2 -42.55 57.23 -28.34
N GLU A 3 -41.98 56.58 -29.34
CA GLU A 3 -41.71 55.15 -29.28
C GLU A 3 -40.58 54.91 -28.27
N GLU A 4 -40.87 54.14 -27.22
CA GLU A 4 -39.80 53.68 -26.34
C GLU A 4 -38.88 52.70 -27.09
N PRO A 5 -37.55 52.86 -27.00
CA PRO A 5 -36.62 51.93 -27.60
C PRO A 5 -36.77 50.55 -26.97
N ARG A 6 -37.15 49.55 -27.76
CA ARG A 6 -37.21 48.15 -27.30
C ARG A 6 -35.80 47.67 -26.95
N SER A 7 -35.54 47.48 -25.66
CA SER A 7 -34.30 46.85 -25.18
C SER A 7 -34.22 45.41 -25.68
N GLN A 8 -33.33 45.14 -26.64
CA GLN A 8 -33.03 43.77 -27.07
C GLN A 8 -32.32 43.01 -25.94
N SER A 9 -32.86 41.86 -25.53
CA SER A 9 -32.22 41.01 -24.53
C SER A 9 -31.12 40.15 -25.18
N ASN A 10 -30.00 40.00 -24.46
CA ASN A 10 -28.91 39.11 -24.86
C ASN A 10 -29.11 37.73 -24.22
N THR A 11 -30.02 36.93 -24.80
CA THR A 11 -30.33 35.56 -24.34
C THR A 11 -29.08 34.68 -24.28
N LEU A 12 -28.12 34.87 -25.20
CA LEU A 12 -26.88 34.10 -25.24
C LEU A 12 -26.01 34.35 -23.99
N GLY A 13 -25.93 35.60 -23.54
CA GLY A 13 -25.20 35.95 -22.31
C GLY A 13 -25.82 35.37 -21.05
N LEU A 14 -27.16 35.34 -20.97
CA LEU A 14 -27.87 34.72 -19.84
C LEU A 14 -27.64 33.21 -19.79
N VAL A 15 -27.72 32.53 -20.94
CA VAL A 15 -27.48 31.08 -21.05
C VAL A 15 -26.02 30.75 -20.71
N GLY A 16 -25.07 31.53 -21.21
CA GLY A 16 -23.64 31.39 -20.86
C GLY A 16 -23.39 31.55 -19.36
N PHE A 17 -24.05 32.52 -18.72
CA PHE A 17 -23.97 32.73 -17.27
C PHE A 17 -24.53 31.55 -16.46
N ILE A 18 -25.71 31.03 -16.81
CA ILE A 18 -26.30 29.88 -16.11
C ILE A 18 -25.40 28.64 -16.28
N LEU A 19 -24.91 28.39 -17.49
CA LEU A 19 -24.04 27.25 -17.76
C LEU A 19 -22.67 27.37 -17.08
N ALA A 20 -22.21 28.58 -16.73
CA ALA A 20 -20.96 28.77 -16.01
C ALA A 20 -20.98 28.12 -14.61
N PHE A 21 -22.16 27.92 -14.00
CA PHE A 21 -22.29 27.23 -12.70
C PHE A 21 -22.29 25.69 -12.83
N CYS A 22 -22.94 25.15 -13.87
CA CYS A 22 -23.09 23.70 -14.01
C CYS A 22 -21.95 23.06 -14.82
N LEU A 23 -21.49 23.75 -15.87
CA LEU A 23 -20.56 23.29 -16.88
C LEU A 23 -19.60 24.42 -17.22
N SER A 24 -18.80 24.83 -16.22
CA SER A 24 -17.96 26.03 -16.24
C SER A 24 -17.18 26.26 -17.56
N PRO A 25 -16.54 25.24 -18.18
CA PRO A 25 -15.84 25.44 -19.45
C PRO A 25 -16.78 25.78 -20.62
N ILE A 26 -17.95 25.14 -20.68
CA ILE A 26 -18.95 25.38 -21.73
C ILE A 26 -19.61 26.74 -21.53
N GLY A 27 -19.96 27.08 -20.27
CA GLY A 27 -20.49 28.39 -19.91
C GLY A 27 -19.52 29.54 -20.20
N LEU A 28 -18.22 29.33 -19.97
CA LEU A 28 -17.16 30.28 -20.31
C LEU A 28 -17.10 30.54 -21.82
N ILE A 29 -17.07 29.48 -22.64
CA ILE A 29 -17.03 29.61 -24.12
C ILE A 29 -18.26 30.38 -24.63
N LEU A 30 -19.45 30.05 -24.16
CA LEU A 30 -20.68 30.74 -24.57
C LEU A 30 -20.72 32.20 -24.11
N SER A 31 -20.20 32.49 -22.91
CA SER A 31 -20.08 33.86 -22.39
C SER A 31 -19.08 34.70 -23.19
N LEU A 32 -17.97 34.09 -23.66
CA LEU A 32 -17.00 34.76 -24.53
C LEU A 32 -17.63 35.15 -25.88
N ILE A 33 -18.42 34.25 -26.49
CA ILE A 33 -19.14 34.54 -27.75
C ILE A 33 -20.20 35.63 -27.52
N ALA A 34 -20.87 35.63 -26.36
CA ALA A 34 -21.91 36.61 -26.04
C ALA A 34 -21.37 38.04 -25.84
N MET A 35 -20.06 38.23 -25.58
CA MET A 35 -19.45 39.56 -25.45
C MET A 35 -19.52 40.40 -26.73
N PHE A 36 -19.67 39.76 -27.88
CA PHE A 36 -19.82 40.45 -29.17
C PHE A 36 -21.22 41.06 -29.39
N LYS A 37 -22.19 40.81 -28.49
CA LYS A 37 -23.55 41.37 -28.55
C LYS A 37 -23.86 42.27 -27.35
N ALA A 38 -24.47 43.42 -27.62
CA ALA A 38 -25.02 44.28 -26.56
C ALA A 38 -26.42 43.78 -26.17
N PRO A 39 -26.83 43.90 -24.88
CA PRO A 39 -26.05 44.33 -23.72
C PRO A 39 -25.05 43.26 -23.20
N ARG A 40 -23.92 43.71 -22.63
CA ARG A 40 -22.76 42.87 -22.26
C ARG A 40 -22.73 42.37 -20.82
N GLY A 41 -23.59 42.88 -19.93
CA GLY A 41 -23.49 42.65 -18.48
C GLY A 41 -23.46 41.16 -18.09
N PHE A 42 -24.40 40.37 -18.59
CA PHE A 42 -24.46 38.94 -18.31
C PHE A 42 -23.30 38.14 -18.93
N ALA A 43 -22.81 38.54 -20.10
CA ALA A 43 -21.66 37.91 -20.74
C ALA A 43 -20.38 38.09 -19.90
N ILE A 44 -20.14 39.31 -19.38
CA ILE A 44 -18.99 39.58 -18.51
C ILE A 44 -19.08 38.78 -17.22
N ALA A 45 -20.25 38.74 -16.58
CA ALA A 45 -20.48 37.94 -15.38
C ALA A 45 -20.22 36.44 -15.62
N GLY A 46 -20.72 35.91 -16.74
CA GLY A 46 -20.51 34.52 -17.14
C GLY A 46 -19.03 34.17 -17.40
N VAL A 47 -18.24 35.10 -17.95
CA VAL A 47 -16.79 34.90 -18.12
C VAL A 47 -16.07 34.85 -16.77
N VAL A 48 -16.37 35.77 -15.85
CA VAL A 48 -15.73 35.79 -14.52
C VAL A 48 -16.06 34.52 -13.74
N VAL A 49 -17.34 34.15 -13.66
CA VAL A 49 -17.78 32.93 -12.99
C VAL A 49 -17.19 31.70 -13.68
N GLY A 50 -17.18 31.68 -15.03
CA GLY A 50 -16.63 30.59 -15.82
C GLY A 50 -15.13 30.38 -15.62
N LEU A 51 -14.34 31.45 -15.47
CA LEU A 51 -12.90 31.36 -15.17
C LEU A 51 -12.65 30.82 -13.76
N VAL A 52 -13.34 31.36 -12.75
CA VAL A 52 -13.21 30.91 -11.36
C VAL A 52 -13.65 29.44 -11.23
N GLY A 53 -14.80 29.09 -11.81
CA GLY A 53 -15.31 27.73 -11.80
C GLY A 53 -14.40 26.76 -12.53
N THR A 54 -13.78 27.16 -13.64
CA THR A 54 -12.81 26.31 -14.37
C THR A 54 -11.53 26.14 -13.57
N ALA A 55 -11.02 27.20 -12.93
CA ALA A 55 -9.84 27.11 -12.06
C ALA A 55 -10.10 26.17 -10.86
N LEU A 56 -11.27 26.28 -10.22
CA LEU A 56 -11.68 25.37 -9.14
C LEU A 56 -11.83 23.93 -9.65
N TRP A 57 -12.42 23.73 -10.83
CA TRP A 57 -12.53 22.40 -11.46
C TRP A 57 -11.17 21.82 -11.84
N VAL A 58 -10.19 22.62 -12.24
CA VAL A 58 -8.83 22.14 -12.51
C VAL A 58 -8.14 21.71 -11.23
N VAL A 59 -8.33 22.45 -10.13
CA VAL A 59 -7.75 22.08 -8.82
C VAL A 59 -8.44 20.84 -8.24
N VAL A 60 -9.77 20.84 -8.20
CA VAL A 60 -10.57 19.76 -7.58
C VAL A 60 -10.69 18.57 -8.52
N GLY A 61 -11.12 18.80 -9.75
CA GLY A 61 -11.28 17.77 -10.77
C GLY A 61 -9.93 17.22 -11.25
N GLY A 62 -8.89 18.05 -11.38
CA GLY A 62 -7.53 17.56 -11.64
C GLY A 62 -7.05 16.59 -10.55
N GLY A 63 -7.37 16.85 -9.29
CA GLY A 63 -7.17 15.90 -8.21
C GLY A 63 -7.96 14.60 -8.41
N ILE A 64 -9.27 14.68 -8.64
CA ILE A 64 -10.14 13.50 -8.80
C ILE A 64 -9.71 12.62 -9.98
N PHE A 65 -9.40 13.21 -11.15
CA PHE A 65 -8.95 12.45 -12.33
C PHE A 65 -7.55 11.85 -12.12
N PHE A 66 -6.66 12.54 -11.39
CA PHE A 66 -5.35 12.00 -11.04
C PHE A 66 -5.47 10.78 -10.10
N PHE A 67 -6.29 10.88 -9.04
CA PHE A 67 -6.53 9.77 -8.11
C PHE A 67 -7.23 8.57 -8.77
N ALA A 68 -8.19 8.82 -9.67
CA ALA A 68 -8.85 7.74 -10.42
C ALA A 68 -7.86 6.95 -11.31
N GLY A 69 -6.88 7.63 -11.91
CA GLY A 69 -5.82 6.99 -12.69
C GLY A 69 -4.92 6.08 -11.85
N VAL A 70 -4.57 6.51 -10.63
CA VAL A 70 -3.75 5.71 -9.69
C VAL A 70 -4.50 4.46 -9.23
N ALA A 71 -5.77 4.58 -8.85
CA ALA A 71 -6.59 3.45 -8.39
C ALA A 71 -6.77 2.38 -9.48
N LEU A 72 -7.00 2.78 -10.73
CA LEU A 72 -7.10 1.85 -11.86
C LEU A 72 -5.80 1.08 -12.08
N LYS A 73 -4.65 1.75 -11.96
CA LYS A 73 -3.34 1.10 -12.10
C LYS A 73 -3.05 0.14 -10.95
N ALA A 74 -3.41 0.48 -9.72
CA ALA A 74 -3.25 -0.44 -8.57
C ALA A 74 -3.98 -1.76 -8.79
N LYS A 75 -5.23 -1.72 -9.30
CA LYS A 75 -5.95 -2.95 -9.67
C LYS A 75 -5.21 -3.74 -10.76
N GLN A 76 -4.70 -3.07 -11.79
CA GLN A 76 -3.94 -3.72 -12.86
C GLN A 76 -2.67 -4.40 -12.33
N VAL A 77 -2.01 -3.80 -11.33
CA VAL A 77 -0.83 -4.40 -10.67
C VAL A 77 -1.25 -5.70 -10.01
N SER A 78 -2.32 -5.70 -9.23
CA SER A 78 -2.82 -6.91 -8.56
C SER A 78 -3.13 -8.02 -9.58
N ASP A 79 -3.86 -7.70 -10.66
CA ASP A 79 -4.21 -8.68 -11.70
C ASP A 79 -2.95 -9.25 -12.37
N GLN A 80 -1.95 -8.40 -12.63
CA GLN A 80 -0.69 -8.80 -13.23
C GLN A 80 0.17 -9.66 -12.28
N LEU A 81 0.24 -9.29 -11.01
CA LEU A 81 0.95 -10.06 -10.00
C LEU A 81 0.36 -11.47 -9.89
N THR A 82 -0.97 -11.60 -9.83
CA THR A 82 -1.66 -12.91 -9.85
C THR A 82 -1.30 -13.74 -11.08
N MET A 83 -1.19 -13.11 -12.25
CA MET A 83 -0.79 -13.80 -13.48
C MET A 83 0.65 -14.33 -13.40
N VAL A 84 1.59 -13.50 -12.94
CA VAL A 84 3.00 -13.90 -12.78
C VAL A 84 3.14 -14.99 -11.73
N GLN A 85 2.39 -14.90 -10.62
CA GLN A 85 2.37 -15.93 -9.58
C GLN A 85 1.87 -17.26 -10.12
N SER A 86 0.77 -17.28 -10.87
CA SER A 86 0.26 -18.49 -11.51
C SER A 86 1.29 -19.12 -12.46
N ALA A 87 2.01 -18.28 -13.22
CA ALA A 87 3.10 -18.75 -14.08
C ALA A 87 4.29 -19.29 -13.27
N LEU A 88 4.64 -18.68 -12.14
CA LEU A 88 5.69 -19.17 -11.23
C LEU A 88 5.31 -20.51 -10.60
N GLU A 89 4.06 -20.70 -10.18
CA GLU A 89 3.57 -21.98 -9.68
C GLU A 89 3.64 -23.07 -10.74
N SER A 90 3.30 -22.74 -12.00
CA SER A 90 3.43 -23.66 -13.14
C SER A 90 4.88 -24.01 -13.47
N ALA A 91 5.80 -23.06 -13.27
CA ALA A 91 7.24 -23.24 -13.51
C ALA A 91 7.98 -23.92 -12.34
N LYS A 92 7.27 -24.25 -11.26
CA LYS A 92 7.85 -24.88 -10.07
C LYS A 92 8.37 -26.28 -10.39
N THR A 93 9.57 -26.59 -9.93
CA THR A 93 10.18 -27.90 -10.15
C THR A 93 9.49 -28.98 -9.31
N PRO A 94 9.65 -30.28 -9.63
CA PRO A 94 9.04 -31.36 -8.84
C PRO A 94 9.46 -31.41 -7.36
N ASP A 95 10.65 -30.91 -7.01
CA ASP A 95 11.15 -30.76 -5.64
C ASP A 95 10.63 -29.49 -4.93
N GLY A 96 9.84 -28.68 -5.65
CA GLY A 96 9.16 -27.50 -5.12
C GLY A 96 9.98 -26.20 -5.21
N ALA A 97 11.07 -26.19 -5.97
CA ALA A 97 11.90 -24.99 -6.12
C ALA A 97 11.35 -24.07 -7.22
N TYR A 98 11.40 -22.76 -6.98
CA TYR A 98 11.03 -21.74 -7.95
C TYR A 98 12.21 -21.37 -8.87
N PRO A 99 11.94 -20.94 -10.12
CA PRO A 99 12.98 -20.56 -11.09
C PRO A 99 13.88 -19.43 -10.57
N SER A 100 15.13 -19.37 -11.03
CA SER A 100 16.12 -18.42 -10.53
C SER A 100 15.84 -16.95 -10.83
N ASP A 101 15.03 -16.71 -11.85
CA ASP A 101 14.63 -15.41 -12.34
C ASP A 101 13.29 -15.54 -13.06
N LEU A 102 12.76 -14.42 -13.55
CA LEU A 102 11.49 -14.38 -14.28
C LEU A 102 11.64 -14.66 -15.78
N SER A 103 12.84 -14.99 -16.27
CA SER A 103 13.05 -15.25 -17.69
C SER A 103 12.31 -16.54 -18.09
N GLY A 104 11.32 -16.39 -18.97
CA GLY A 104 10.46 -17.50 -19.42
C GLY A 104 9.17 -17.71 -18.65
N VAL A 105 8.96 -17.02 -17.52
CA VAL A 105 7.71 -17.12 -16.73
C VAL A 105 6.77 -15.95 -17.05
N ALA A 106 7.30 -14.73 -17.05
CA ALA A 106 6.67 -13.53 -17.55
C ALA A 106 7.68 -12.38 -17.48
N ALA A 107 8.03 -11.78 -18.63
CA ALA A 107 8.74 -10.51 -18.65
C ALA A 107 7.73 -9.38 -18.37
N GLY A 108 7.22 -9.33 -17.15
CA GLY A 108 6.21 -8.36 -16.75
C GLY A 108 6.88 -7.11 -16.20
N ALA A 109 6.88 -6.04 -16.98
CA ALA A 109 6.90 -4.71 -16.39
C ALA A 109 5.51 -4.43 -15.80
N ASP A 110 5.42 -3.83 -14.63
CA ASP A 110 4.16 -3.44 -13.99
C ASP A 110 3.38 -2.40 -14.85
N PRO A 111 2.15 -2.00 -14.46
CA PRO A 111 1.36 -1.02 -15.22
C PRO A 111 1.98 0.40 -15.29
N TRP A 112 3.07 0.65 -14.57
CA TRP A 112 3.89 1.86 -14.70
C TRP A 112 5.08 1.68 -15.63
N GLY A 113 5.30 0.47 -16.13
CA GLY A 113 6.39 0.12 -17.04
C GLY A 113 7.68 -0.25 -16.31
N ASN A 114 7.64 -0.40 -14.99
CA ASN A 114 8.81 -0.75 -14.20
C ASN A 114 8.95 -2.28 -14.08
N PRO A 115 10.15 -2.85 -14.14
CA PRO A 115 10.33 -4.29 -13.99
C PRO A 115 9.92 -4.75 -12.59
N LEU A 116 9.22 -5.89 -12.51
CA LEU A 116 8.94 -6.52 -11.22
C LEU A 116 10.24 -7.00 -10.56
N VAL A 117 10.36 -6.76 -9.26
CA VAL A 117 11.46 -7.26 -8.44
C VAL A 117 11.09 -8.65 -7.93
N TYR A 118 11.94 -9.63 -8.19
CA TYR A 118 11.75 -11.02 -7.79
C TYR A 118 12.91 -11.46 -6.89
N GLU A 119 12.60 -11.84 -5.66
CA GLU A 119 13.56 -12.32 -4.68
C GLU A 119 13.15 -13.71 -4.20
N ARG A 120 14.01 -14.71 -4.37
CA ARG A 120 13.76 -16.05 -3.84
C ARG A 120 14.16 -16.13 -2.37
N THR A 121 13.41 -16.92 -1.64
CA THR A 121 13.84 -17.40 -0.34
C THR A 121 15.12 -18.25 -0.45
N PRO A 122 15.97 -18.29 0.59
CA PRO A 122 17.23 -19.05 0.55
C PRO A 122 17.07 -20.56 0.35
N ASP A 123 15.93 -21.12 0.77
CA ASP A 123 15.60 -22.53 0.55
C ASP A 123 15.01 -22.79 -0.85
N THR A 124 14.83 -21.73 -1.65
CA THR A 124 14.24 -21.72 -2.99
C THR A 124 12.79 -22.17 -3.09
N LYS A 125 12.12 -22.44 -1.97
CA LYS A 125 10.75 -22.97 -1.90
C LYS A 125 9.68 -21.91 -1.72
N GLY A 126 10.09 -20.65 -1.69
CA GLY A 126 9.21 -19.48 -1.72
C GLY A 126 9.87 -18.30 -2.43
N TYR A 127 9.09 -17.27 -2.68
CA TYR A 127 9.54 -16.04 -3.32
C TYR A 127 8.76 -14.83 -2.84
N LEU A 128 9.34 -13.66 -3.06
CA LEU A 128 8.72 -12.35 -2.93
C LEU A 128 8.75 -11.68 -4.30
N LEU A 129 7.58 -11.31 -4.81
CA LEU A 129 7.44 -10.53 -6.04
C LEU A 129 6.92 -9.14 -5.67
N THR A 130 7.60 -8.08 -6.09
CA THR A 130 7.29 -6.70 -5.72
C THR A 130 7.20 -5.82 -6.97
N SER A 131 6.13 -5.04 -7.11
CA SER A 131 6.06 -3.92 -8.06
C SER A 131 6.63 -2.67 -7.40
N THR A 132 7.51 -1.95 -8.10
CA THR A 132 8.16 -0.72 -7.61
C THR A 132 7.27 0.53 -7.72
N GLY A 133 5.98 0.35 -7.99
CA GLY A 133 5.04 1.46 -8.06
C GLY A 133 5.32 2.48 -9.17
N PRO A 134 4.64 3.64 -9.12
CA PRO A 134 4.88 4.77 -10.02
C PRO A 134 6.32 5.30 -10.07
N ASP A 135 7.08 5.26 -8.97
CA ASP A 135 8.39 5.91 -8.91
C ASP A 135 9.55 5.04 -9.43
N GLY A 136 9.31 3.74 -9.60
CA GLY A 136 10.24 2.79 -10.19
C GLY A 136 11.45 2.47 -9.29
N LYS A 137 11.40 2.86 -8.03
CA LYS A 137 12.46 2.61 -7.05
C LYS A 137 12.02 1.52 -6.10
N ILE A 138 12.98 0.71 -5.68
CA ILE A 138 12.76 -0.26 -4.62
C ILE A 138 12.90 0.43 -3.26
N ASP A 139 12.18 -0.07 -2.27
CA ASP A 139 12.12 0.39 -0.89
C ASP A 139 11.46 1.76 -0.71
N THR A 140 10.44 2.04 -1.51
CA THR A 140 9.65 3.26 -1.44
C THR A 140 8.23 2.96 -0.98
N ALA A 141 7.48 4.02 -0.65
CA ALA A 141 6.15 3.87 -0.05
C ALA A 141 5.12 3.30 -1.03
N ASP A 142 5.42 3.30 -2.32
CA ASP A 142 4.57 2.83 -3.41
C ASP A 142 4.90 1.41 -3.89
N ASP A 143 5.83 0.71 -3.21
CA ASP A 143 6.10 -0.70 -3.44
C ASP A 143 4.88 -1.57 -3.08
N ILE A 144 4.53 -2.50 -3.97
CA ILE A 144 3.42 -3.43 -3.79
C ILE A 144 3.96 -4.87 -3.80
N PRO A 145 4.23 -5.46 -2.62
CA PRO A 145 4.67 -6.85 -2.52
C PRO A 145 3.49 -7.82 -2.63
N THR A 146 3.77 -9.00 -3.18
CA THR A 146 2.88 -10.17 -3.12
C THR A 146 3.22 -11.06 -1.93
N THR A 147 2.20 -11.74 -1.39
CA THR A 147 2.38 -12.61 -0.21
C THR A 147 2.13 -14.10 -0.50
N GLU A 148 1.61 -14.46 -1.68
CA GLU A 148 1.16 -15.84 -1.95
C GLU A 148 2.32 -16.84 -2.15
N GLY A 149 3.52 -16.36 -2.50
CA GLY A 149 4.73 -17.20 -2.62
C GLY A 149 5.43 -17.50 -1.30
N LEU A 150 4.90 -17.00 -0.18
CA LEU A 150 5.47 -17.18 1.15
C LEU A 150 4.83 -18.40 1.87
N PRO A 151 5.55 -19.04 2.81
CA PRO A 151 4.99 -20.08 3.66
C PRO A 151 3.64 -19.68 4.28
N ALA A 152 2.71 -20.63 4.43
CA ALA A 152 1.32 -20.35 4.81
C ALA A 152 1.18 -19.61 6.16
N ASP A 153 2.08 -19.86 7.11
CA ASP A 153 2.18 -19.16 8.39
C ASP A 153 2.59 -17.69 8.23
N VAL A 154 3.48 -17.41 7.29
CA VAL A 154 3.90 -16.05 6.91
C VAL A 154 2.76 -15.33 6.18
N ASN A 155 2.11 -15.99 5.21
CA ASN A 155 1.00 -15.41 4.45
C ASN A 155 -0.20 -15.07 5.35
N MET A 156 -0.53 -15.95 6.32
CA MET A 156 -1.57 -15.69 7.32
C MET A 156 -1.24 -14.48 8.22
N ALA A 157 0.02 -14.32 8.63
CA ALA A 157 0.45 -13.17 9.41
C ALA A 157 0.32 -11.85 8.63
N LEU A 158 0.74 -11.82 7.36
CA LEU A 158 0.58 -10.65 6.49
C LEU A 158 -0.90 -10.31 6.23
N ALA A 159 -1.75 -11.32 6.03
CA ALA A 159 -3.18 -11.15 5.85
C ALA A 159 -3.89 -10.59 7.10
N ILE A 160 -3.53 -11.08 8.30
CA ILE A 160 -4.08 -10.59 9.58
C ILE A 160 -3.72 -9.11 9.82
N MET A 161 -2.57 -8.66 9.32
CA MET A 161 -2.10 -7.27 9.48
C MET A 161 -2.69 -6.31 8.43
N GLY A 162 -3.58 -6.75 7.55
CA GLY A 162 -4.18 -5.89 6.52
C GLY A 162 -3.19 -5.44 5.44
N ILE A 163 -2.05 -6.13 5.31
CA ILE A 163 -1.03 -5.90 4.26
C ILE A 163 -1.42 -6.67 3.00
N SER A 164 -2.70 -6.69 2.66
CA SER A 164 -3.09 -6.81 1.26
C SER A 164 -2.77 -5.46 0.63
N GLY A 165 -1.99 -5.44 -0.46
CA GLY A 165 -1.34 -4.25 -1.04
C GLY A 165 -2.21 -2.99 -1.21
N ASP A 166 -3.54 -3.12 -1.17
CA ASP A 166 -4.49 -2.00 -1.23
C ASP A 166 -4.47 -1.07 0.00
N PHE A 167 -4.12 -1.55 1.21
CA PHE A 167 -4.16 -0.71 2.42
C PHE A 167 -2.83 0.02 2.69
N ALA A 168 -1.70 -0.62 2.39
CA ALA A 168 -0.38 -0.04 2.62
C ALA A 168 -0.01 1.07 1.62
N GLY A 169 -0.43 0.95 0.34
CA GLY A 169 -0.12 1.94 -0.70
C GLY A 169 -0.94 3.24 -0.61
N SER A 170 -2.10 3.24 0.06
CA SER A 170 -2.96 4.43 0.17
C SER A 170 -2.68 5.29 1.41
N MET A 171 -2.03 4.74 2.44
CA MET A 171 -1.58 5.48 3.64
C MET A 171 -0.08 5.81 3.56
N GLY A 172 0.32 6.36 2.41
CA GLY A 172 1.71 6.60 2.04
C GLY A 172 2.47 7.49 3.04
N GLY A 173 3.67 7.04 3.42
CA GLY A 173 4.76 7.84 4.00
C GLY A 173 4.52 8.48 5.37
N ASP A 174 3.29 8.45 5.90
CA ASP A 174 2.99 9.04 7.20
C ASP A 174 3.42 8.12 8.36
N LYS A 175 3.37 8.67 9.58
CA LYS A 175 3.78 7.95 10.78
C LYS A 175 2.95 6.69 11.04
N ALA A 176 1.69 6.66 10.58
CA ALA A 176 0.81 5.52 10.78
C ALA A 176 1.19 4.37 9.84
N GLY A 177 1.42 4.65 8.55
CA GLY A 177 1.91 3.65 7.60
C GLY A 177 3.26 3.06 8.02
N GLN A 178 4.18 3.89 8.50
CA GLN A 178 5.47 3.43 9.04
C GLN A 178 5.31 2.57 10.30
N ALA A 179 4.38 2.88 11.20
CA ALA A 179 4.12 2.05 12.37
C ALA A 179 3.57 0.66 11.99
N VAL A 180 2.69 0.57 10.99
CA VAL A 180 2.20 -0.72 10.46
C VAL A 180 3.36 -1.52 9.87
N GLN A 181 4.22 -0.89 9.06
CA GLN A 181 5.41 -1.54 8.50
C GLN A 181 6.37 -2.05 9.60
N ALA A 182 6.60 -1.26 10.66
CA ALA A 182 7.42 -1.68 11.80
C ALA A 182 6.84 -2.92 12.49
N GLY A 183 5.52 -2.91 12.73
CA GLY A 183 4.81 -4.05 13.30
C GLY A 183 4.91 -5.32 12.45
N SER A 184 4.84 -5.14 11.13
CA SER A 184 4.95 -6.22 10.15
C SER A 184 6.31 -6.89 10.19
N ARG A 185 7.39 -6.10 10.20
CA ARG A 185 8.77 -6.60 10.33
C ARG A 185 8.96 -7.35 11.66
N MET A 186 8.45 -6.80 12.76
CA MET A 186 8.52 -7.46 14.07
C MET A 186 7.74 -8.78 14.11
N LEU A 187 6.58 -8.88 13.45
CA LEU A 187 5.83 -10.14 13.38
C LEU A 187 6.58 -11.20 12.55
N LEU A 188 7.13 -10.83 11.39
CA LEU A 188 7.93 -11.74 10.57
C LEU A 188 9.14 -12.28 11.33
N LEU A 189 9.86 -11.40 12.04
CA LEU A 189 10.95 -11.78 12.93
C LEU A 189 10.46 -12.69 14.05
N THR A 190 9.31 -12.40 14.64
CA THR A 190 8.71 -13.21 15.71
C THR A 190 8.38 -14.63 15.23
N LEU A 191 7.79 -14.77 14.04
CA LEU A 191 7.52 -16.08 13.45
C LEU A 191 8.81 -16.85 13.16
N ARG A 192 9.81 -16.18 12.58
CA ARG A 192 11.11 -16.79 12.26
C ARG A 192 11.84 -17.27 13.52
N LEU A 193 11.84 -16.46 14.57
CA LEU A 193 12.35 -16.85 15.87
C LEU A 193 11.52 -18.02 16.41
N GLY A 194 10.19 -17.94 16.39
CA GLY A 194 9.29 -19.03 16.81
C GLY A 194 9.65 -20.39 16.21
N ALA A 195 9.95 -20.44 14.90
CA ALA A 195 10.36 -21.66 14.21
C ALA A 195 11.68 -22.26 14.74
N ILE A 196 12.62 -21.44 15.21
CA ILE A 196 13.88 -21.92 15.83
C ILE A 196 13.58 -22.64 17.15
N ASN A 197 12.74 -22.04 17.99
CA ASN A 197 12.37 -22.61 19.29
C ASN A 197 11.55 -23.91 19.14
N GLU A 198 10.72 -24.02 18.11
CA GLU A 198 9.98 -25.26 17.81
C GLU A 198 10.90 -26.45 17.48
N ASN A 199 12.10 -26.17 16.98
CA ASN A 199 13.14 -27.18 16.76
C ASN A 199 13.97 -27.46 18.03
N GLY A 200 13.61 -26.89 19.18
CA GLY A 200 14.31 -27.03 20.45
C GLY A 200 15.65 -26.28 20.53
N ALA A 201 15.94 -25.40 19.55
CA ALA A 201 17.13 -24.59 19.55
C ALA A 201 16.93 -23.28 20.34
N ASP A 202 18.00 -22.83 20.98
CA ASP A 202 18.04 -21.53 21.65
C ASP A 202 17.94 -20.37 20.63
N TYR A 203 17.33 -19.26 21.05
CA TYR A 203 17.37 -18.05 20.24
C TYR A 203 18.80 -17.53 20.06
N PRO A 204 19.13 -16.94 18.90
CA PRO A 204 20.47 -16.39 18.67
C PRO A 204 20.75 -15.19 19.59
N GLU A 205 22.02 -14.90 19.86
CA GLU A 205 22.40 -13.72 20.66
C GLU A 205 22.06 -12.40 19.96
N LYS A 206 22.01 -12.41 18.63
CA LYS A 206 21.73 -11.25 17.78
C LYS A 206 20.84 -11.65 16.59
N LEU A 207 20.04 -10.70 16.10
CA LEU A 207 19.15 -10.93 14.97
C LEU A 207 19.88 -11.14 13.63
N ASP A 208 21.06 -10.56 13.46
CA ASP A 208 21.88 -10.72 12.24
C ASP A 208 22.42 -12.15 12.07
N GLY A 209 22.37 -12.97 13.12
CA GLY A 209 22.67 -14.40 13.07
C GLY A 209 21.54 -15.26 12.47
N LEU A 210 20.38 -14.69 12.13
CA LEU A 210 19.27 -15.44 11.56
C LEU A 210 19.54 -15.75 10.07
N PRO A 211 19.66 -17.04 9.69
CA PRO A 211 19.96 -17.41 8.32
C PRO A 211 18.79 -17.03 7.42
N GLY A 212 19.11 -16.35 6.31
CA GLY A 212 18.14 -15.98 5.30
C GLY A 212 17.37 -14.69 5.57
N LEU A 213 17.73 -13.94 6.61
CA LEU A 213 17.06 -12.70 6.91
C LEU A 213 17.67 -11.54 6.09
N SER A 214 16.82 -10.80 5.37
CA SER A 214 17.27 -9.57 4.71
C SER A 214 17.70 -8.53 5.75
N PRO A 215 18.85 -7.85 5.57
CA PRO A 215 19.29 -6.77 6.47
C PRO A 215 18.25 -5.65 6.65
N LYS A 216 17.35 -5.46 5.67
CA LYS A 216 16.27 -4.47 5.75
C LYS A 216 15.23 -4.79 6.82
N LEU A 217 15.03 -6.08 7.13
CA LEU A 217 14.12 -6.51 8.20
C LEU A 217 14.68 -6.23 9.59
N LEU A 218 16.00 -5.98 9.69
CA LEU A 218 16.67 -5.68 10.95
C LEU A 218 16.53 -4.21 11.37
N ASN A 219 16.18 -3.34 10.43
CA ASN A 219 15.89 -1.94 10.69
C ASN A 219 14.39 -1.70 10.65
N ASP A 220 13.91 -0.73 11.42
CA ASP A 220 12.55 -0.23 11.30
C ASP A 220 12.42 0.74 10.11
N PRO A 221 11.19 1.17 9.75
CA PRO A 221 10.95 2.10 8.65
C PRO A 221 11.54 3.50 8.87
N TRP A 222 11.95 3.83 10.10
CA TRP A 222 12.64 5.08 10.43
C TRP A 222 14.17 4.96 10.26
N GLY A 223 14.65 3.80 9.84
CA GLY A 223 16.06 3.51 9.59
C GLY A 223 16.85 3.20 10.86
N THR A 224 16.17 2.92 11.98
CA THR A 224 16.80 2.55 13.24
C THR A 224 16.83 1.03 13.37
N PRO A 225 17.94 0.41 13.82
CA PRO A 225 17.95 -1.02 14.10
C PRO A 225 16.89 -1.41 15.15
N LEU A 226 16.18 -2.51 14.91
CA LEU A 226 15.26 -3.08 15.89
C LEU A 226 16.03 -3.52 17.14
N VAL A 227 15.49 -3.17 18.30
CA VAL A 227 16.05 -3.57 19.59
C VAL A 227 15.57 -4.99 19.89
N TYR A 228 16.50 -5.92 19.81
CA TYR A 228 16.32 -7.31 20.20
C TYR A 228 16.92 -7.55 21.58
N THR A 229 16.17 -8.21 22.45
CA THR A 229 16.66 -8.63 23.76
C THR A 229 16.28 -10.07 24.01
N ARG A 230 17.28 -10.94 24.06
CA ARG A 230 17.13 -12.34 24.48
C ARG A 230 17.11 -12.41 26.01
N ALA A 231 16.18 -13.17 26.57
CA ALA A 231 16.15 -13.41 28.01
C ALA A 231 17.20 -14.44 28.45
N ALA A 232 17.52 -14.46 29.74
CA ALA A 232 18.51 -15.37 30.31
C ALA A 232 18.15 -16.86 30.19
N ASP A 233 16.86 -17.17 29.99
CA ASP A 233 16.37 -18.54 29.77
C ASP A 233 16.70 -19.09 28.36
N GLY A 234 17.15 -18.22 27.46
CA GLY A 234 17.44 -18.54 26.07
C GLY A 234 16.23 -18.83 25.18
N LYS A 235 15.02 -18.80 25.76
CA LYS A 235 13.75 -19.27 25.19
C LYS A 235 12.67 -18.21 25.13
N THR A 236 12.93 -17.01 25.64
CA THR A 236 12.08 -15.85 25.47
C THR A 236 12.89 -14.68 24.91
N PHE A 237 12.19 -13.78 24.21
CA PHE A 237 12.79 -12.58 23.64
C PHE A 237 11.78 -11.42 23.61
N SER A 238 12.28 -10.21 23.41
CA SER A 238 11.49 -9.04 23.04
C SER A 238 12.06 -8.37 21.80
N LEU A 239 11.19 -7.87 20.94
CA LEU A 239 11.52 -7.01 19.82
C LEU A 239 10.86 -5.64 20.03
N ARG A 240 11.60 -4.58 19.74
CA ARG A 240 11.09 -3.20 19.84
C ARG A 240 11.64 -2.32 18.73
N SER A 241 10.82 -1.43 18.20
CA SER A 241 11.25 -0.29 17.38
C SER A 241 11.30 0.97 18.24
N ASN A 242 12.31 1.81 18.03
CA ASN A 242 12.46 3.11 18.73
C ASN A 242 11.56 4.21 18.14
N GLY A 243 10.60 3.84 17.29
CA GLY A 243 9.61 4.77 16.74
C GLY A 243 10.19 5.90 15.85
N PRO A 244 9.32 6.85 15.48
CA PRO A 244 9.69 8.03 14.71
C PRO A 244 10.81 8.90 15.31
N ASP A 245 10.90 9.02 16.63
CA ASP A 245 11.91 9.88 17.27
C ASP A 245 13.31 9.23 17.39
N LYS A 246 13.38 7.92 17.13
CA LYS A 246 14.59 7.08 17.14
C LYS A 246 15.27 6.99 18.51
N GLN A 247 14.62 7.45 19.58
CA GLN A 247 15.16 7.45 20.93
C GLN A 247 14.58 6.27 21.71
N PRO A 248 15.41 5.42 22.33
CA PRO A 248 14.89 4.29 23.09
C PRO A 248 14.19 4.76 24.38
N GLY A 249 13.03 4.17 24.68
CA GLY A 249 12.31 4.39 25.93
C GLY A 249 11.34 5.57 25.90
N THR A 250 10.99 6.06 24.71
CA THR A 250 10.02 7.14 24.50
C THR A 250 8.61 6.58 24.30
N ALA A 251 7.62 7.48 24.22
CA ALA A 251 6.21 7.09 24.15
C ALA A 251 5.79 6.51 22.79
N ASP A 252 6.61 6.70 21.75
CA ASP A 252 6.40 6.20 20.40
C ASP A 252 7.16 4.90 20.10
N ASP A 253 7.84 4.33 21.09
CA ASP A 253 8.37 2.97 21.04
C ASP A 253 7.25 1.96 20.74
N ILE A 254 7.52 1.03 19.82
CA ILE A 254 6.57 -0.03 19.46
C ILE A 254 7.15 -1.37 19.91
N ASP A 255 6.49 -2.03 20.88
CA ASP A 255 6.89 -3.33 21.41
C ASP A 255 6.15 -4.46 20.70
N SER A 256 6.88 -5.48 20.24
CA SER A 256 6.29 -6.62 19.54
C SER A 256 5.23 -7.32 20.37
N ARG A 257 5.33 -7.33 21.71
CA ARG A 257 4.31 -7.95 22.58
C ARG A 257 2.96 -7.26 22.51
N GLN A 258 2.92 -5.96 22.20
CA GLN A 258 1.65 -5.25 21.98
C GLN A 258 0.97 -5.73 20.69
N ILE A 259 1.77 -6.17 19.71
CA ILE A 259 1.31 -6.61 18.39
C ILE A 259 1.01 -8.12 18.39
N THR A 260 1.94 -8.92 18.93
CA THR A 260 1.90 -10.37 18.88
C THR A 260 1.25 -11.00 20.10
N GLY A 261 1.04 -10.27 21.20
CA GLY A 261 0.43 -10.81 22.41
C GLY A 261 -1.00 -11.31 22.20
N GLU A 262 -1.76 -10.71 21.29
CA GLU A 262 -3.04 -11.24 20.81
C GLU A 262 -2.86 -12.59 20.09
N PHE A 263 -1.88 -12.66 19.19
CA PHE A 263 -1.57 -13.84 18.39
C PHE A 263 -1.09 -15.02 19.24
N GLU A 264 -0.20 -14.79 20.21
CA GLU A 264 0.26 -15.83 21.13
C GLU A 264 -0.87 -16.37 22.00
N ARG A 265 -1.76 -15.49 22.49
CA ARG A 265 -2.96 -15.90 23.22
C ARG A 265 -3.90 -16.73 22.33
N ALA A 266 -4.11 -16.34 21.08
CA ALA A 266 -4.90 -17.11 20.12
C ALA A 266 -4.29 -18.50 19.85
N ARG A 267 -2.96 -18.56 19.64
CA ARG A 267 -2.22 -19.81 19.40
C ARG A 267 -2.27 -20.75 20.61
N ALA A 268 -2.14 -20.21 21.81
CA ALA A 268 -2.26 -20.97 23.05
C ALA A 268 -3.67 -21.58 23.20
N ARG A 269 -4.73 -20.80 22.91
CA ARG A 269 -6.11 -21.30 22.91
C ARG A 269 -6.32 -22.40 21.87
N ALA A 270 -5.83 -22.21 20.65
CA ALA A 270 -5.91 -23.22 19.59
C ALA A 270 -5.30 -24.55 20.03
N ARG A 271 -4.08 -24.53 20.60
CA ARG A 271 -3.42 -25.74 21.14
C ARG A 271 -4.24 -26.43 22.24
N GLN A 272 -4.85 -25.66 23.14
CA GLN A 272 -5.74 -26.22 24.16
C GLN A 272 -6.95 -26.91 23.54
N THR A 273 -7.55 -26.33 22.50
CA THR A 273 -8.70 -26.94 21.81
C THR A 273 -8.33 -28.17 20.97
N SER A 274 -7.15 -28.17 20.34
CA SER A 274 -6.66 -29.32 19.54
C SER A 274 -6.23 -30.50 20.41
N GLY A 275 -5.75 -30.23 21.63
CA GLY A 275 -5.28 -31.26 22.57
C GLY A 275 -6.38 -32.06 23.29
N VAL A 276 -7.65 -31.66 23.18
CA VAL A 276 -8.77 -32.29 23.91
C VAL A 276 -9.37 -33.51 23.18
N GLY A 277 -8.95 -33.82 21.95
CA GLY A 277 -9.49 -34.96 21.17
C GLY A 277 -8.71 -36.28 21.23
N GLY A 278 -7.52 -36.34 21.82
CA GLY A 278 -6.60 -37.48 21.70
C GLY A 278 -6.61 -38.52 22.83
N GLY A 279 -7.36 -38.28 23.92
CA GLY A 279 -7.33 -39.13 25.11
C GLY A 279 -8.70 -39.74 25.41
N GLY A 280 -9.11 -40.76 24.67
CA GLY A 280 -10.41 -41.40 24.88
C GLY A 280 -10.66 -42.60 23.98
N GLY A 281 -9.77 -43.59 24.02
CA GLY A 281 -9.95 -44.88 23.36
C GLY A 281 -9.06 -45.93 24.01
N ASN A 282 -9.42 -46.32 25.24
CA ASN A 282 -9.09 -47.62 25.82
C ASN A 282 -10.32 -48.52 25.67
#